data_AF-A0A7S3WJ35-F1
#
_entry.id   AF-A0A7S3WJ35-F1
#
_cell.length_a   1.000
_cell.length_b   1.000
_cell.length_c   1.000
_cell.angle_alpha   90.00
_cell.angle_beta   90.00
_cell.angle_gamma   90.00
#
_symmetry.space_group_name_H-M   'P 1'
#
loop_
_entity.id
_entity.type
_entity.pdbx_description
1 polymer ?
#
loop_
_entity_poly.entity_id
_entity_poly.type
_entity_poly.pdbx_seq_one_letter_code
_entity_poly.pdbx_strand_id
1 'polypeptide(L)'
;WRLEGSLRCEYVGVKGGVLADAIGYGKTACTIGLIDCTYKDPHPQVPPAFTGFIPTRATLVLAPTNLHAQWVAEITKFTGDALKVLSVPTCAQLKRLTLNELMEADVVVATYRLFYSSAYLRRLEEVARTQCPGFAFPRLPVGALGSGASDARREWARAYRTAFE
;
A
#
# COMPACT_ATOMS: atom_id res chain seq x y z
N TRP A 1 27.40 -24.09 -3.31
CA TRP A 1 27.60 -22.94 -2.41
C TRP A 1 26.30 -22.74 -1.66
N ARG A 2 26.32 -22.63 -0.32
CA ARG A 2 25.14 -22.42 0.52
C ARG A 2 25.35 -21.09 1.24
N LEU A 3 24.50 -20.12 0.95
CA LEU A 3 24.56 -18.80 1.59
C LEU A 3 23.53 -18.79 2.70
N GLU A 4 23.98 -18.68 3.94
CA GLU A 4 23.11 -18.52 5.10
C GLU A 4 23.14 -17.04 5.52
N GLY A 5 21.96 -16.43 5.60
CA GLY A 5 21.78 -15.05 6.01
C GLY A 5 20.85 -14.97 7.21
N SER A 6 21.19 -14.11 8.17
CA SER A 6 20.33 -13.78 9.31
C SER A 6 19.75 -12.37 9.11
N LEU A 7 18.43 -12.25 9.23
CA LEU A 7 17.73 -10.96 9.26
C LEU A 7 17.56 -10.52 10.72
N ARG A 8 18.04 -9.32 11.04
CA ARG A 8 17.68 -8.65 12.30
C ARG A 8 16.47 -7.77 12.06
N CYS A 9 15.37 -8.08 12.73
CA CYS A 9 14.19 -7.22 12.72
C CYS A 9 14.36 -6.14 13.79
N GLU A 10 14.51 -4.88 13.37
CA GLU A 10 14.58 -3.73 14.30
C GLU A 10 13.19 -3.30 14.79
N TYR A 11 12.12 -3.88 14.24
CA TYR A 11 10.74 -3.54 14.59
C TYR A 11 10.13 -4.62 15.48
N VAL A 12 9.71 -4.23 16.69
CA VAL A 12 9.03 -5.09 17.67
C VAL A 12 7.53 -4.77 17.68
N GLY A 13 6.67 -5.78 17.78
CA GLY A 13 5.22 -5.61 17.87
C GLY A 13 4.49 -5.35 16.55
N VAL A 14 5.14 -5.57 15.40
CA VAL A 14 4.49 -5.49 14.08
C VAL A 14 3.61 -6.72 13.82
N LYS A 15 2.42 -6.48 13.26
CA LYS A 15 1.52 -7.53 12.76
C LYS A 15 1.84 -7.79 11.29
N GLY A 16 2.40 -8.96 10.99
CA GLY A 16 2.75 -9.37 9.63
C GLY A 16 4.13 -9.99 9.53
N GLY A 17 4.59 -10.24 8.30
CA GLY A 17 5.88 -10.86 8.03
C GLY A 17 6.25 -10.86 6.55
N VAL A 18 7.39 -11.47 6.24
CA VAL A 18 7.87 -11.61 4.86
C VAL A 18 7.64 -13.04 4.41
N LEU A 19 6.83 -13.24 3.37
CA LEU A 19 6.65 -14.53 2.71
C LEU A 19 7.62 -14.65 1.52
N ALA A 20 8.78 -15.27 1.75
CA ALA A 20 9.89 -15.34 0.81
C ALA A 20 10.06 -16.73 0.15
N ASP A 21 8.96 -17.42 -0.12
CA ASP A 21 9.00 -18.73 -0.78
C ASP A 21 9.49 -18.64 -2.23
N ALA A 22 10.00 -19.76 -2.75
CA ALA A 22 10.42 -19.86 -4.14
C ALA A 22 9.28 -19.60 -5.14
N ILE A 23 9.64 -19.32 -6.38
CA ILE A 23 8.67 -19.13 -7.47
C ILE A 23 7.85 -20.42 -7.64
N GLY A 24 6.53 -20.29 -7.79
CA GLY A 24 5.63 -21.44 -7.96
C GLY A 24 4.99 -22.00 -6.69
N TYR A 25 5.43 -21.58 -5.49
CA TYR A 25 4.88 -22.06 -4.20
C TYR A 25 3.52 -21.45 -3.80
N GLY A 26 2.85 -20.76 -4.71
CA GLY A 26 1.49 -20.25 -4.46
C GLY A 26 1.40 -19.05 -3.51
N LYS A 27 2.45 -18.22 -3.40
CA LYS A 27 2.43 -16.99 -2.56
C LYS A 27 1.21 -16.11 -2.78
N THR A 28 0.80 -15.94 -4.04
CA THR A 28 -0.40 -15.17 -4.40
C THR A 28 -1.65 -15.83 -3.82
N ALA A 29 -1.85 -17.12 -4.06
CA ALA A 29 -2.99 -17.88 -3.53
C ALA A 29 -3.02 -17.89 -1.99
N CYS A 30 -1.86 -18.05 -1.33
CA CYS A 30 -1.74 -17.98 0.12
C CYS A 30 -2.14 -16.60 0.66
N THR A 31 -1.71 -15.53 0.00
CA THR A 31 -2.08 -14.15 0.37
C THR A 31 -3.58 -13.91 0.17
N ILE A 32 -4.15 -14.39 -0.95
CA ILE A 32 -5.58 -14.27 -1.22
C ILE A 32 -6.40 -15.05 -0.19
N GLY A 33 -5.97 -16.27 0.16
CA GLY A 33 -6.61 -17.06 1.22
C GLY A 33 -6.56 -16.37 2.58
N LEU A 34 -5.46 -15.67 2.91
CA LEU A 34 -5.39 -14.87 4.13
C LEU A 34 -6.40 -13.72 4.13
N ILE A 35 -6.53 -12.99 3.01
CA ILE A 35 -7.52 -11.92 2.86
C ILE A 35 -8.94 -12.49 3.03
N ASP A 36 -9.26 -13.59 2.35
CA ASP A 36 -10.57 -14.24 2.39
C ASP A 36 -10.94 -14.77 3.80
N CYS A 37 -9.95 -15.20 4.60
CA CYS A 37 -10.22 -15.62 5.97
C CYS A 37 -10.46 -14.45 6.94
N THR A 38 -10.06 -13.24 6.57
CA THR A 38 -10.02 -12.07 7.49
C THR A 38 -10.90 -10.90 7.06
N TYR A 39 -11.52 -10.94 5.87
CA TYR A 39 -12.32 -9.80 5.36
C TYR A 39 -13.50 -9.41 6.27
N LYS A 40 -13.98 -10.34 7.10
CA LYS A 40 -15.04 -10.14 8.10
C LYS A 40 -14.53 -9.69 9.47
N ASP A 41 -13.23 -9.62 9.69
CA ASP A 41 -12.64 -9.18 10.96
C ASP A 41 -12.98 -7.71 11.25
N PRO A 42 -13.18 -7.30 12.51
CA PRO A 42 -13.51 -5.91 12.82
C PRO A 42 -12.46 -4.94 12.24
N HIS A 43 -12.87 -3.69 11.98
CA HIS A 43 -11.94 -2.67 11.52
C HIS A 43 -10.72 -2.60 12.46
N PRO A 44 -9.50 -2.41 11.92
CA PRO A 44 -8.35 -2.21 12.77
C PRO A 44 -8.58 -0.98 13.65
N GLN A 45 -8.16 -1.08 14.91
CA GLN A 45 -8.14 0.07 15.82
C GLN A 45 -7.19 1.11 15.23
N VAL A 46 -7.76 2.23 14.77
CA VAL A 46 -6.98 3.33 14.18
C VAL A 46 -6.33 4.12 15.32
N PRO A 47 -5.00 4.28 15.34
CA PRO A 47 -4.34 5.06 16.37
C PRO A 47 -4.86 6.50 16.39
N PRO A 48 -5.01 7.14 17.57
CA PRO A 48 -5.51 8.51 17.68
C PRO A 48 -4.73 9.56 16.88
N ALA A 49 -3.47 9.29 16.53
CA ALA A 49 -2.65 10.16 15.68
C ALA A 49 -3.24 10.34 14.27
N PHE A 50 -3.94 9.33 13.74
CA PHE A 50 -4.53 9.40 12.40
C PHE A 50 -5.90 10.11 12.41
N THR A 51 -5.92 11.36 12.88
CA THR A 51 -7.14 12.19 12.83
C THR A 51 -7.44 12.64 11.40
N GLY A 52 -8.71 12.57 10.97
CA GLY A 52 -9.12 12.96 9.61
C GLY A 52 -8.98 11.87 8.54
N PHE A 53 -8.56 10.66 8.90
CA PHE A 53 -8.58 9.48 8.03
C PHE A 53 -9.91 8.74 8.13
N ILE A 54 -10.32 8.11 7.02
CA ILE A 54 -11.50 7.23 6.98
C ILE A 54 -11.01 5.79 7.18
N PRO A 55 -11.39 5.11 8.28
CA PRO A 55 -11.08 3.70 8.47
C PRO A 55 -11.72 2.85 7.37
N THR A 56 -10.95 1.95 6.75
CA THR A 56 -11.45 0.98 5.78
C THR A 56 -11.02 -0.44 6.16
N ARG A 57 -11.79 -1.43 5.70
CA ARG A 57 -11.52 -2.87 5.83
C ARG A 57 -10.72 -3.39 4.64
N ALA A 58 -10.64 -2.58 3.58
CA ALA A 58 -10.03 -2.97 2.33
C ALA A 58 -8.55 -3.33 2.52
N THR A 59 -8.15 -4.48 1.98
CA THR A 59 -6.75 -4.83 1.86
C THR A 59 -6.15 -4.17 0.62
N LEU A 60 -5.10 -3.37 0.81
CA LEU A 60 -4.36 -2.78 -0.30
C LEU A 60 -3.29 -3.76 -0.82
N VAL A 61 -3.44 -4.19 -2.08
CA VAL A 61 -2.43 -4.99 -2.79
C VAL A 61 -1.64 -4.07 -3.72
N LEU A 62 -0.34 -3.96 -3.47
CA LEU A 62 0.59 -3.21 -4.33
C LEU A 62 1.40 -4.15 -5.20
N ALA A 63 1.24 -4.02 -6.52
CA ALA A 63 1.91 -4.86 -7.50
C ALA A 63 2.67 -4.04 -8.57
N PRO A 64 3.69 -4.63 -9.22
CA PRO A 64 4.22 -4.11 -10.47
C PRO A 64 3.13 -3.95 -11.54
N THR A 65 3.29 -3.00 -12.45
CA THR A 65 2.30 -2.73 -13.51
C THR A 65 1.98 -3.96 -14.35
N ASN A 66 2.97 -4.79 -14.67
CA ASN A 66 2.79 -6.01 -15.46
C ASN A 66 2.10 -7.16 -14.69
N LEU A 67 2.05 -7.10 -13.36
CA LEU A 67 1.37 -8.12 -12.53
C LEU A 67 0.00 -7.66 -12.04
N HIS A 68 -0.36 -6.39 -12.24
CA HIS A 68 -1.62 -5.83 -11.75
C HIS A 68 -2.85 -6.61 -12.25
N ALA A 69 -2.95 -6.82 -13.55
CA ALA A 69 -4.07 -7.56 -14.14
C ALA A 69 -4.10 -9.03 -13.68
N GLN A 70 -2.93 -9.63 -13.48
CA GLN A 70 -2.82 -11.00 -12.97
C GLN A 70 -3.34 -11.10 -11.54
N TRP A 71 -3.02 -10.14 -10.67
CA TRP A 71 -3.57 -10.11 -9.30
C TRP A 71 -5.09 -10.04 -9.30
N VAL A 72 -5.68 -9.15 -10.12
CA VAL A 72 -7.15 -9.05 -10.23
C VAL A 72 -7.74 -10.39 -10.70
N ALA A 73 -7.17 -10.99 -11.74
CA ALA A 73 -7.64 -12.27 -12.28
C ALA A 73 -7.52 -13.43 -11.28
N GLU A 74 -6.42 -13.50 -10.51
CA GLU A 74 -6.24 -14.54 -9.49
C GLU A 74 -7.21 -14.38 -8.32
N ILE A 75 -7.47 -13.16 -7.86
CA ILE A 75 -8.47 -12.91 -6.81
C ILE A 75 -9.84 -13.41 -7.30
N THR A 76 -10.31 -12.93 -8.46
CA THR A 76 -11.59 -13.37 -9.03
C THR A 76 -11.64 -14.89 -9.25
N LYS A 77 -10.55 -15.51 -9.67
CA LYS A 77 -10.47 -16.97 -9.84
C LYS A 77 -10.68 -17.73 -8.54
N PHE A 78 -10.07 -17.28 -7.43
CA PHE A 78 -10.10 -18.02 -6.17
C PHE A 78 -11.30 -17.67 -5.29
N THR A 79 -11.82 -16.45 -5.39
CA THR A 79 -12.90 -15.96 -4.50
C THR A 79 -14.23 -15.76 -5.22
N GLY A 80 -14.25 -15.83 -6.56
CA GLY A 80 -15.44 -15.45 -7.34
C GLY A 80 -15.88 -14.04 -7.01
N ASP A 81 -17.18 -13.88 -6.73
CA ASP A 81 -17.82 -12.61 -6.36
C ASP A 81 -17.88 -12.38 -4.83
N ALA A 82 -17.20 -13.22 -4.03
CA ALA A 82 -17.24 -13.10 -2.56
C ALA A 82 -16.54 -11.84 -2.04
N LEU A 83 -15.54 -11.32 -2.77
CA LEU A 83 -14.80 -10.11 -2.43
C LEU A 83 -15.05 -9.01 -3.45
N LYS A 84 -15.37 -7.80 -2.98
CA LYS A 84 -15.46 -6.59 -3.81
C LYS A 84 -14.07 -6.05 -4.10
N VAL A 85 -13.60 -6.26 -5.35
CA VAL A 85 -12.25 -5.87 -5.80
C VAL A 85 -12.29 -4.56 -6.60
N LEU A 86 -11.49 -3.58 -6.20
CA LEU A 86 -11.27 -2.33 -6.95
C LEU A 86 -9.90 -2.33 -7.65
N SER A 87 -9.91 -2.02 -8.94
CA SER A 87 -8.73 -1.94 -9.81
C SER A 87 -8.27 -0.49 -9.99
N VAL A 88 -7.11 -0.15 -9.45
CA VAL A 88 -6.58 1.23 -9.45
C VAL A 88 -5.16 1.32 -10.03
N PRO A 89 -4.99 1.11 -11.34
CA PRO A 89 -3.66 1.15 -11.96
C PRO A 89 -3.11 2.57 -12.12
N THR A 90 -3.96 3.60 -12.26
CA THR A 90 -3.55 5.01 -12.47
C THR A 90 -4.41 6.01 -11.69
N CYS A 91 -3.94 7.26 -11.61
CA CYS A 91 -4.68 8.36 -11.00
C CYS A 91 -6.03 8.62 -11.67
N ALA A 92 -6.17 8.32 -12.97
CA ALA A 92 -7.43 8.51 -13.67
C ALA A 92 -8.52 7.56 -13.16
N GLN A 93 -8.17 6.29 -12.88
CA GLN A 93 -9.09 5.34 -12.25
C GLN A 93 -9.37 5.75 -10.81
N LEU A 94 -8.34 6.12 -10.04
CA LEU A 94 -8.52 6.57 -8.65
C LEU A 94 -9.52 7.72 -8.54
N LYS A 95 -9.45 8.71 -9.44
CA LYS A 95 -10.35 9.88 -9.45
C LYS A 95 -11.80 9.55 -9.80
N ARG A 96 -12.06 8.41 -10.43
CA ARG A 96 -13.43 7.98 -10.78
C ARG A 96 -14.12 7.28 -9.62
N LEU A 97 -13.36 6.75 -8.67
CA LEU A 97 -13.90 6.06 -7.51
C LEU A 97 -14.48 7.06 -6.52
N THR A 98 -15.64 6.71 -6.00
CA THR A 98 -16.29 7.39 -4.90
C THR A 98 -15.76 6.90 -3.55
N LEU A 99 -15.96 7.70 -2.51
CA LEU A 99 -15.59 7.29 -1.15
C LEU A 99 -16.36 6.04 -0.71
N ASN A 100 -17.66 5.95 -1.02
CA ASN A 100 -18.47 4.79 -0.68
C ASN A 100 -17.95 3.51 -1.36
N GLU A 101 -17.56 3.58 -2.64
CA GLU A 101 -16.97 2.42 -3.32
C GLU A 101 -15.69 1.95 -2.62
N LEU A 102 -14.81 2.86 -2.21
CA LEU A 102 -13.58 2.54 -1.48
C LEU A 102 -13.84 1.99 -0.06
N MET A 103 -14.89 2.47 0.62
CA MET A 103 -15.26 2.00 1.95
C MET A 103 -15.89 0.60 1.94
N GLU A 104 -16.64 0.29 0.88
CA GLU A 104 -17.28 -1.01 0.70
C GLU A 104 -16.36 -2.07 0.07
N ALA A 105 -15.17 -1.68 -0.40
CA ALA A 105 -14.23 -2.60 -1.03
C ALA A 105 -13.59 -3.54 0.00
N ASP A 106 -13.40 -4.80 -0.39
CA ASP A 106 -12.63 -5.77 0.38
C ASP A 106 -11.16 -5.77 -0.04
N VAL A 107 -10.89 -5.52 -1.34
CA VAL A 107 -9.53 -5.47 -1.89
C VAL A 107 -9.38 -4.31 -2.84
N VAL A 108 -8.30 -3.54 -2.69
CA VAL A 108 -7.88 -2.51 -3.66
C VAL A 108 -6.55 -2.93 -4.26
N VAL A 109 -6.51 -3.17 -5.57
CA VAL A 109 -5.28 -3.54 -6.29
C VAL A 109 -4.73 -2.30 -6.99
N ALA A 110 -3.55 -1.84 -6.59
CA ALA A 110 -2.90 -0.66 -7.14
C ALA A 110 -1.47 -0.97 -7.61
N THR A 111 -0.93 -0.09 -8.45
CA THR A 111 0.46 -0.21 -8.91
C THR A 111 1.40 0.67 -8.11
N TYR A 112 2.66 0.28 -7.94
CA TYR A 112 3.66 1.15 -7.32
C TYR A 112 3.76 2.51 -8.02
N ARG A 113 3.68 2.50 -9.36
CA ARG A 113 3.78 3.70 -10.21
C ARG A 113 2.76 4.77 -9.86
N LEU A 114 1.57 4.40 -9.39
CA LEU A 114 0.54 5.33 -8.93
C LEU A 114 1.10 6.29 -7.87
N PHE A 115 1.74 5.73 -6.84
CA PHE A 115 2.23 6.47 -5.67
C PHE A 115 3.48 7.31 -5.95
N TYR A 116 4.19 7.03 -7.04
CA TYR A 116 5.33 7.84 -7.50
C TYR A 116 4.98 8.83 -8.61
N SER A 117 3.73 8.85 -9.06
CA SER A 117 3.32 9.77 -10.13
C SER A 117 3.23 11.21 -9.64
N SER A 118 3.65 12.16 -10.47
CA SER A 118 3.58 13.59 -10.15
C SER A 118 2.15 14.06 -9.85
N ALA A 119 1.16 13.48 -10.55
CA ALA A 119 -0.25 13.79 -10.32
C ALA A 119 -0.75 13.34 -8.94
N TYR A 120 -0.34 12.16 -8.48
CA TYR A 120 -0.66 11.67 -7.14
C TYR A 120 0.04 12.51 -6.07
N LEU A 121 1.35 12.70 -6.20
CA LEU A 121 2.14 13.43 -5.21
C LEU A 121 1.71 14.89 -5.06
N ARG A 122 1.41 15.57 -6.18
CA ARG A 122 0.84 16.93 -6.13
C ARG A 122 -0.48 16.94 -5.37
N ARG A 123 -1.35 15.97 -5.60
CA ARG A 123 -2.63 15.89 -4.87
C ARG A 123 -2.42 15.60 -3.40
N LEU A 124 -1.49 14.72 -3.06
CA LEU A 124 -1.12 14.43 -1.67
C LEU A 124 -0.60 15.68 -0.96
N GLU A 125 0.24 16.48 -1.63
CA GLU A 125 0.75 17.75 -1.10
C GLU A 125 -0.36 18.79 -0.93
N GLU A 126 -1.30 18.90 -1.89
CA GLU A 126 -2.49 19.75 -1.76
C GLU A 126 -3.30 19.39 -0.52
N VAL A 127 -3.47 18.09 -0.23
CA VAL A 127 -4.17 17.61 0.98
C VAL A 127 -3.36 17.92 2.24
N ALA A 128 -2.04 17.69 2.24
CA ALA A 128 -1.18 18.01 3.38
C ALA A 128 -1.24 19.52 3.73
N ARG A 129 -1.31 20.39 2.71
CA ARG A 129 -1.39 21.85 2.90
C ARG A 129 -2.68 22.34 3.53
N THR A 130 -3.77 21.56 3.49
CA THR A 130 -5.00 21.95 4.18
C THR A 130 -4.84 21.87 5.70
N GLN A 131 -3.95 21.01 6.19
CA GLN A 131 -3.63 20.84 7.61
C GLN A 131 -2.38 21.63 8.02
N CYS A 132 -1.38 21.71 7.13
CA CYS A 132 -0.11 22.39 7.36
C CYS A 132 0.17 23.43 6.24
N PRO A 133 -0.22 24.70 6.41
CA PRO A 133 0.03 25.75 5.42
C PRO A 133 1.51 25.88 5.08
N GLY A 134 1.84 25.89 3.79
CA GLY A 134 3.23 26.00 3.30
C GLY A 134 4.01 24.68 3.27
N PHE A 135 3.40 23.55 3.63
CA PHE A 135 4.03 22.24 3.54
C PHE A 135 4.38 21.86 2.09
N ALA A 136 5.56 21.25 1.93
CA ALA A 136 6.02 20.65 0.68
C ALA A 136 6.75 19.34 0.96
N PHE A 137 6.49 18.32 0.14
CA PHE A 137 7.23 17.06 0.25
C PHE A 137 8.67 17.21 -0.26
N PRO A 138 9.64 16.46 0.30
CA PRO A 138 10.97 16.34 -0.27
C PRO A 138 10.91 15.88 -1.73
N ARG A 139 11.98 16.09 -2.50
CA ARG A 139 12.03 15.52 -3.85
C ARG A 139 12.13 14.00 -3.76
N LEU A 140 11.51 13.29 -4.69
CA LEU A 140 11.69 11.83 -4.77
C LEU A 140 13.18 11.51 -4.94
N PRO A 141 13.72 10.50 -4.25
CA PRO A 141 15.09 10.05 -4.49
C PRO A 141 15.21 9.50 -5.91
N VAL A 142 15.81 10.28 -6.81
CA VAL A 142 16.12 9.86 -8.17
C VAL A 142 17.53 9.27 -8.16
N GLY A 143 17.67 7.97 -8.44
CA GLY A 143 18.97 7.34 -8.66
C GLY A 143 19.87 7.21 -7.43
N ALA A 144 19.37 7.42 -6.22
CA ALA A 144 20.16 7.21 -5.01
C ALA A 144 20.42 5.70 -4.80
N LEU A 145 21.69 5.30 -4.74
CA LEU A 145 22.15 3.97 -4.35
C LEU A 145 22.88 4.06 -3.01
N GLY A 146 22.81 3.00 -2.20
CA GLY A 146 23.50 2.95 -0.89
C GLY A 146 22.87 3.86 0.17
N SER A 147 23.70 4.52 0.97
CA SER A 147 23.28 5.33 2.14
C SER A 147 22.35 6.51 1.77
N GLY A 148 22.56 7.13 0.61
CA GLY A 148 21.70 8.23 0.15
C GLY A 148 20.24 7.82 -0.09
N ALA A 149 20.00 6.54 -0.44
CA ALA A 149 18.66 6.02 -0.59
C ALA A 149 17.96 5.80 0.75
N SER A 150 18.70 5.36 1.78
CA SER A 150 18.16 5.20 3.12
C SER A 150 17.82 6.54 3.77
N ASP A 151 18.66 7.57 3.56
CA ASP A 151 18.44 8.89 4.14
C ASP A 151 17.23 9.59 3.50
N ALA A 152 17.12 9.53 2.17
CA ALA A 152 15.96 10.08 1.48
C ALA A 152 14.65 9.37 1.87
N ARG A 153 14.67 8.04 2.08
CA ARG A 153 13.50 7.31 2.59
C ARG A 153 13.12 7.75 4.00
N ARG A 154 14.11 7.98 4.88
CA ARG A 154 13.88 8.48 6.25
C ARG A 154 13.32 9.90 6.23
N GLU A 155 13.81 10.75 5.35
CA GLU A 155 13.32 12.12 5.17
C GLU A 155 11.87 12.13 4.69
N TRP A 156 11.55 11.36 3.65
CA TRP A 156 10.17 11.19 3.17
C TRP A 156 9.24 10.65 4.25
N ALA A 157 9.67 9.63 5.00
CA ALA A 157 8.89 9.07 6.10
C ALA A 157 8.68 10.09 7.24
N ARG A 158 9.64 10.98 7.49
CA ARG A 158 9.47 12.08 8.45
C ARG A 158 8.45 13.09 7.94
N ALA A 159 8.59 13.54 6.69
CA ALA A 159 7.71 14.52 6.08
C ALA A 159 6.25 14.01 6.01
N TYR A 160 6.05 12.74 5.64
CA TYR A 160 4.72 12.12 5.63
C TYR A 160 4.08 12.14 7.01
N ARG A 161 4.81 11.74 8.06
CA ARG A 161 4.30 11.77 9.43
C ARG A 161 3.96 13.17 9.88
N THR A 162 4.83 14.15 9.65
CA THR A 162 4.53 15.56 9.99
C THR A 162 3.26 16.08 9.30
N ALA A 163 2.92 15.57 8.11
CA ALA A 163 1.73 16.00 7.38
C ALA A 163 0.44 15.27 7.77
N PHE A 164 0.52 14.08 8.36
CA PHE A 164 -0.59 13.12 8.43
C PHE A 164 -0.72 12.34 9.75
N GLU A 165 0.25 12.45 10.66
CA GLU A 165 0.24 11.89 12.02
C GLU A 165 0.37 13.01 13.06
#